data_AF-A0A7X7TYC8-F1
#
_entry.id   AF-A0A7X7TYC8-F1
#
_cell.length_a   1.000
_cell.length_b   1.000
_cell.length_c   1.000
_cell.angle_alpha   90.00
_cell.angle_beta   90.00
_cell.angle_gamma   90.00
#
_symmetry.space_group_name_H-M   'P 1'
#
loop_
_entity.id
_entity.type
_entity.pdbx_description
1 polymer ?
#
loop_
_entity_poly.entity_id
_entity_poly.type
_entity_poly.pdbx_seq_one_letter_code
_entity_poly.pdbx_strand_id
1 'polypeptide(L)'
;ATTGQNAISQAKLFTEAVDVTGIFLAKLDGTARGGIVIAIKDKLDIPVKFVGLGEKPEDIAEFDPANFVEALFGPNGKAAQ
;
A
#
# COMPACT_ATOMS: atom_id res chain seq x y z
N ALA A 1 -5.64 12.72 -1.23
CA ALA A 1 -5.45 12.92 -2.68
C ALA A 1 -3.99 13.11 -3.08
N THR A 2 -3.15 13.82 -2.32
CA THR A 2 -1.77 14.19 -2.71
C THR A 2 -0.68 13.18 -2.35
N THR A 3 -0.84 12.36 -1.32
CA THR A 3 0.20 11.40 -0.90
C THR A 3 0.30 10.14 -1.78
N GLY A 4 -0.79 9.74 -2.44
CA GLY A 4 -0.79 8.54 -3.31
C GLY A 4 0.09 8.72 -4.56
N GLN A 5 -0.12 9.78 -5.34
CA GLN A 5 0.70 10.03 -6.54
C GLN A 5 2.18 10.29 -6.19
N ASN A 6 2.45 10.90 -5.02
CA ASN A 6 3.81 11.08 -4.52
C ASN A 6 4.51 9.75 -4.19
N ALA A 7 3.78 8.75 -3.71
CA ALA A 7 4.36 7.44 -3.41
C ALA A 7 4.84 6.73 -4.69
N ILE A 8 4.12 6.86 -5.80
CA ILE A 8 4.51 6.27 -7.10
C ILE A 8 5.79 6.93 -7.61
N SER A 9 5.84 8.27 -7.61
CA SER A 9 7.03 8.98 -8.10
C SER A 9 8.26 8.70 -7.24
N GLN A 10 8.10 8.61 -5.91
CA GLN A 10 9.18 8.24 -5.00
C GLN A 10 9.67 6.81 -5.24
N ALA A 11 8.76 5.83 -5.34
CA ALA A 11 9.12 4.45 -5.61
C ALA A 11 9.85 4.29 -6.94
N LYS A 12 9.41 5.02 -7.98
CA LYS A 12 10.10 5.06 -9.28
C LYS A 12 11.52 5.60 -9.14
N LEU A 13 11.69 6.78 -8.55
CA LEU A 13 13.00 7.42 -8.39
C LEU A 13 13.97 6.57 -7.55
N PHE A 14 13.47 5.88 -6.52
CA PHE A 14 14.29 4.95 -5.75
C PHE A 14 14.73 3.74 -6.56
N THR A 15 13.84 3.18 -7.38
CA THR A 15 14.14 2.01 -8.23
C THR A 15 15.12 2.36 -9.35
N GLU A 16 15.16 3.63 -9.78
CA GLU A 16 16.18 4.14 -10.70
C GLU A 16 17.56 4.27 -10.02
N ALA A 17 17.58 4.50 -8.70
CA ALA A 17 18.82 4.68 -7.94
C ALA A 17 19.39 3.37 -7.39
N VAL A 18 18.54 2.41 -7.01
CA VAL A 18 18.90 1.14 -6.38
C VAL A 18 17.92 0.02 -6.73
N ASP A 19 18.38 -1.22 -6.66
CA ASP A 19 17.52 -2.40 -6.89
C ASP A 19 16.52 -2.59 -5.74
N VAL A 20 15.29 -2.10 -5.94
CA VAL A 20 14.19 -2.26 -5.00
C VAL A 20 13.52 -3.62 -5.21
N THR A 21 13.55 -4.47 -4.18
CA THR A 21 12.94 -5.81 -4.24
C THR A 21 11.53 -5.89 -3.64
N GLY A 22 11.06 -4.82 -3.00
CA GLY A 22 9.74 -4.78 -2.38
C GLY A 22 9.49 -3.51 -1.59
N ILE A 23 8.22 -3.31 -1.23
CA ILE A 23 7.73 -2.11 -0.57
C ILE A 23 7.13 -2.43 0.81
N PHE A 24 7.42 -1.56 1.77
CA PHE A 24 6.70 -1.44 3.03
C PHE A 24 5.70 -0.29 2.89
N LEU A 25 4.39 -0.57 2.99
CA LEU A 25 3.36 0.47 2.91
C LEU A 25 2.89 0.87 4.31
N ALA A 26 3.37 2.02 4.78
CA ALA A 26 2.97 2.57 6.08
C ALA A 26 1.60 3.25 6.05
N LYS A 27 0.91 3.23 7.19
CA LYS A 27 -0.35 3.96 7.46
C LYS A 27 -1.48 3.54 6.50
N LEU A 28 -1.75 2.24 6.43
CA LEU A 28 -2.82 1.64 5.63
C LEU A 28 -4.19 1.68 6.33
N ASP A 29 -4.21 2.01 7.62
CA ASP A 29 -5.38 2.27 8.45
C ASP A 29 -6.27 3.43 7.94
N GLY A 30 -5.73 4.28 7.04
CA GLY A 30 -6.51 5.29 6.32
C GLY A 30 -7.21 4.73 5.07
N THR A 31 -8.54 4.75 5.05
CA THR A 31 -9.42 4.27 3.95
C THR A 31 -9.09 4.82 2.56
N ALA A 32 -8.45 5.99 2.46
CA ALA A 32 -8.11 6.64 1.19
C ALA A 32 -6.81 6.15 0.53
N ARG A 33 -6.11 5.17 1.11
CA ARG A 33 -4.77 4.75 0.66
C ARG A 33 -4.73 3.41 -0.06
N GLY A 34 -5.82 2.64 -0.08
CA GLY A 34 -5.82 1.30 -0.67
C GLY A 34 -5.47 1.26 -2.17
N GLY A 35 -5.95 2.24 -2.94
CA GLY A 35 -5.69 2.29 -4.39
C GLY A 35 -4.21 2.42 -4.79
N ILE A 36 -3.32 2.84 -3.88
CA ILE A 36 -1.90 3.01 -4.20
C ILE A 36 -1.17 1.69 -4.42
N VAL A 37 -1.57 0.63 -3.70
CA VAL A 37 -0.95 -0.70 -3.83
C VAL A 37 -1.12 -1.21 -5.26
N ILE A 38 -2.33 -1.06 -5.80
CA ILE A 38 -2.67 -1.46 -7.15
C ILE A 38 -1.83 -0.65 -8.16
N ALA A 39 -1.75 0.67 -7.98
CA ALA A 39 -1.02 1.54 -8.89
C ALA A 39 0.50 1.33 -8.88
N ILE A 40 1.09 0.99 -7.72
CA ILE A 40 2.52 0.64 -7.63
C ILE A 40 2.76 -0.69 -8.35
N LYS A 41 1.95 -1.73 -8.08
CA LYS A 41 2.12 -3.02 -8.75
C LYS A 41 1.96 -2.90 -10.25
N ASP A 42 0.95 -2.17 -10.73
CA ASP A 42 0.69 -1.94 -12.15
C ASP A 42 1.83 -1.17 -12.86
N LYS A 43 2.34 -0.10 -12.24
CA LYS A 43 3.31 0.79 -12.90
C LYS A 43 4.77 0.37 -12.74
N LEU A 44 5.12 -0.28 -11.64
CA LEU A 44 6.51 -0.53 -11.26
C LEU A 44 6.82 -2.02 -11.13
N ASP A 45 5.82 -2.90 -11.14
CA ASP A 45 5.93 -4.36 -10.92
C ASP A 45 6.55 -4.79 -9.57
N ILE A 46 6.73 -3.85 -8.65
CA ILE A 46 7.32 -4.10 -7.32
C ILE A 46 6.28 -4.66 -6.35
N PRO A 47 6.55 -5.77 -5.64
CA PRO A 47 5.62 -6.33 -4.67
C PRO A 47 5.60 -5.52 -3.36
N VAL A 48 4.42 -5.28 -2.81
CA VAL A 48 4.28 -4.87 -1.41
C VAL A 48 4.49 -6.11 -0.53
N LYS A 49 5.42 -6.03 0.43
CA LYS A 49 5.77 -7.15 1.32
C LYS A 49 5.16 -6.99 2.71
N PHE A 50 5.05 -5.75 3.18
CA PHE A 50 4.58 -5.43 4.52
C PHE A 50 3.69 -4.20 4.51
N VAL A 51 2.82 -4.12 5.51
CA VAL A 51 1.93 -2.98 5.76
C VAL A 51 1.99 -2.54 7.21
N GLY A 52 1.89 -1.23 7.44
CA GLY A 52 1.70 -0.66 8.76
C GLY A 52 0.23 -0.27 8.96
N LEU A 53 -0.41 -0.86 9.96
CA LEU A 53 -1.83 -0.68 10.31
C LEU A 53 -2.04 0.31 11.47
N GLY A 54 -0.98 0.98 11.90
CA GLY A 54 -0.99 1.89 13.05
C GLY A 54 0.37 2.53 13.25
N GLU A 55 0.62 3.03 14.47
CA GLU A 55 1.84 3.77 14.81
C GLU A 55 2.84 2.95 15.64
N LYS A 56 2.45 1.78 16.12
CA LYS A 56 3.29 0.95 16.99
C LYS A 56 4.01 -0.16 16.21
N PRO A 57 5.13 -0.70 16.73
CA PRO A 57 5.82 -1.82 16.10
C PRO A 57 4.94 -3.06 15.91
N GLU A 58 3.99 -3.27 16.83
CA GLU A 58 3.05 -4.40 16.77
C GLU A 58 2.00 -4.24 15.67
N ASP A 59 1.86 -3.05 15.08
CA ASP A 59 0.90 -2.77 14.01
C ASP A 59 1.47 -3.10 12.61
N ILE A 60 2.62 -3.79 12.54
CA ILE A 60 3.24 -4.24 11.29
C ILE A 60 2.74 -5.65 10.96
N ALA A 61 2.27 -5.83 9.72
CA ALA A 61 1.84 -7.12 9.21
C ALA A 61 2.44 -7.42 7.84
N GLU A 62 2.55 -8.70 7.50
CA GLU A 62 2.80 -9.13 6.12
C GLU A 62 1.64 -8.70 5.22
N PHE A 63 1.95 -8.33 3.98
CA PHE A 63 0.92 -7.95 3.02
C PHE A 63 0.25 -9.20 2.43
N ASP A 64 -1.04 -9.35 2.70
CA ASP A 64 -1.90 -10.35 2.05
C ASP A 64 -2.81 -9.65 1.02
N PRO A 65 -2.59 -9.87 -0.29
CA PRO A 65 -3.41 -9.28 -1.34
C PRO A 65 -4.89 -9.68 -1.26
N ALA A 66 -5.20 -10.90 -0.81
CA ALA A 66 -6.57 -11.39 -0.74
C ALA A 66 -7.34 -10.67 0.36
N ASN A 67 -6.78 -10.64 1.57
CA ASN A 67 -7.36 -9.89 2.69
C ASN A 67 -7.47 -8.39 2.37
N PHE A 68 -6.51 -7.84 1.64
CA PHE A 68 -6.54 -6.44 1.22
C PHE A 68 -7.68 -6.13 0.25
N VAL A 69 -7.88 -6.96 -0.77
CA VAL A 69 -9.01 -6.83 -1.71
C VAL A 69 -10.34 -7.00 -0.99
N GLU A 70 -10.44 -7.96 -0.08
CA GLU A 70 -11.63 -8.15 0.75
C GLU A 70 -11.91 -6.93 1.65
N ALA A 71 -10.90 -6.33 2.26
CA ALA A 71 -11.07 -5.12 3.06
C ALA A 71 -11.56 -3.91 2.23
N LEU A 72 -11.18 -3.83 0.95
CA LEU A 72 -11.58 -2.74 0.04
C LEU A 72 -12.96 -2.93 -0.58
N PHE A 73 -13.34 -4.16 -0.93
CA PHE A 73 -14.50 -4.45 -1.77
C PHE A 73 -15.48 -5.47 -1.17
N GLY A 74 -15.14 -6.05 -0.02
CA GLY A 74 -15.98 -7.03 0.67
C GLY A 74 -17.23 -6.41 1.31
N PRO A 75 -18.18 -7.25 1.76
CA PRO A 75 -19.50 -6.81 2.26
C PRO A 75 -19.43 -5.90 3.49
N ASN A 76 -18.30 -5.88 4.20
CA ASN A 76 -18.02 -5.03 5.36
C ASN A 76 -17.06 -3.86 5.07
N GLY A 77 -16.66 -3.69 3.80
CA GLY A 77 -15.86 -2.55 3.36
C GLY A 77 -16.67 -1.28 3.64
N LYS A 78 -16.31 -0.55 4.70
CA LYS A 78 -16.95 0.72 5.07
C LYS A 78 -16.73 1.75 3.95
N ALA A 79 -17.60 1.73 2.94
CA ALA A 79 -18.14 2.97 2.42
C ALA A 79 -18.79 3.65 3.62
N ALA A 80 -18.18 4.74 4.07
CA ALA A 80 -18.77 5.62 5.05
C ALA A 80 -20.23 5.91 4.63
N GLN A 81 -21.18 5.50 5.47
CA GLN A 81 -22.45 6.20 5.61
C GLN A 81 -22.19 7.50 6.37
#